data_AF-A0A839VB72-F1
#
_entry.id   AF-A0A839VB72-F1
#
_cell.length_a   1.000
_cell.length_b   1.000
_cell.length_c   1.000
_cell.angle_alpha   90.00
_cell.angle_beta   90.00
_cell.angle_gamma   90.00
#
_symmetry.space_group_name_H-M   'P 1'
#
loop_
_entity.id
_entity.type
_entity.pdbx_description
1 polymer ?
#
loop_
_entity_poly.entity_id
_entity_poly.type
_entity_poly.pdbx_seq_one_letter_code
_entity_poly.pdbx_strand_id
1 'polypeptide(L)'
;MSVVYHYTSERHHLPAILASGELRGRADMEGERPLVWFSTHPFWEPTATKPRWIGGLLVPQTFDEYCDEFGCVRFALPAADGRLMSWRRACKFAGIPKRDRWAMESVGMEAGGDPRQWLALVGPLPLGELKAERLENGHWQPMEVTV
;
A
#
# COMPACT_ATOMS: atom_id res chain seq x y z
N MET A 1 -5.61 -4.32 19.99
CA MET A 1 -5.83 -3.07 19.20
C MET A 1 -5.78 -3.45 17.73
N SER A 2 -6.70 -2.93 16.90
CA SER A 2 -6.68 -3.18 15.45
C SER A 2 -5.66 -2.26 14.76
N VAL A 3 -5.05 -2.72 13.68
CA VAL A 3 -4.02 -2.02 12.90
C VAL A 3 -4.34 -2.09 11.41
N VAL A 4 -3.83 -1.11 10.68
CA VAL A 4 -3.88 -1.05 9.21
C VAL A 4 -2.47 -0.96 8.67
N TYR A 5 -2.25 -1.49 7.48
CA TYR A 5 -0.91 -1.67 6.92
C TYR A 5 -0.75 -0.98 5.58
N HIS A 6 0.33 -0.23 5.43
CA HIS A 6 0.86 0.16 4.12
C HIS A 6 1.85 -0.91 3.67
N TYR A 7 1.53 -1.63 2.60
CA TYR A 7 2.38 -2.69 2.03
C TYR A 7 3.29 -2.14 0.94
N THR A 8 4.56 -2.55 0.95
CA THR A 8 5.56 -2.07 0.00
C THR A 8 6.64 -3.13 -0.25
N SER A 9 7.47 -2.92 -1.28
CA SER A 9 8.61 -3.79 -1.55
C SER A 9 9.88 -3.35 -0.84
N GLU A 10 10.62 -4.34 -0.35
CA GLU A 10 11.88 -4.13 0.36
C GLU A 10 12.99 -3.65 -0.58
N ARG A 11 13.19 -4.30 -1.73
CA ARG A 11 14.34 -4.02 -2.59
C ARG A 11 14.16 -2.79 -3.47
N HIS A 12 12.92 -2.38 -3.72
CA HIS A 12 12.61 -1.31 -4.68
C HIS A 12 12.18 0.00 -4.00
N HIS A 13 11.15 -0.03 -3.14
CA HIS A 13 10.57 1.20 -2.59
C HIS A 13 11.10 1.55 -1.19
N LEU A 14 11.43 0.56 -0.36
CA LEU A 14 11.90 0.81 1.00
C LEU A 14 13.13 1.74 1.07
N PRO A 15 14.17 1.62 0.20
CA PRO A 15 15.33 2.50 0.31
C PRO A 15 14.98 3.98 0.16
N ALA A 16 14.06 4.31 -0.75
CA ALA A 16 13.59 5.68 -0.95
C ALA A 16 12.74 6.17 0.24
N ILE A 17 11.89 5.31 0.80
CA ILE A 17 11.07 5.60 1.98
C ILE A 17 11.95 5.90 3.20
N LEU A 18 12.96 5.06 3.44
CA LEU A 18 13.92 5.25 4.54
C LEU A 18 14.71 6.54 4.34
N ALA A 19 15.22 6.78 3.14
CA ALA A 19 15.97 7.99 2.82
C ALA A 19 15.14 9.29 2.99
N SER A 20 13.81 9.23 2.78
CA SER A 20 12.94 10.38 3.02
C SER A 20 12.43 10.50 4.46
N GLY A 21 12.53 9.44 5.27
CA GLY A 21 12.01 9.43 6.65
C GLY A 21 10.48 9.46 6.76
N GLU A 22 9.76 9.26 5.64
CA GLU A 22 8.30 9.37 5.59
C GLU A 22 7.68 8.52 4.48
N LEU A 23 6.44 8.06 4.69
CA LEU A 23 5.58 7.54 3.64
C LEU A 23 4.95 8.71 2.87
N ARG A 24 5.18 8.74 1.56
CA ARG A 24 4.61 9.75 0.65
C ARG A 24 3.48 9.16 -0.15
N GLY A 25 2.40 9.93 -0.26
CA GLY A 25 1.29 9.56 -1.12
C GLY A 25 1.67 9.68 -2.59
N ARG A 26 1.03 8.89 -3.43
CA ARG A 26 1.14 9.01 -4.90
C ARG A 26 -0.21 9.42 -5.47
N ALA A 27 -0.15 10.20 -6.54
CA ALA A 27 -1.26 10.48 -7.44
C ALA A 27 -0.94 9.77 -8.77
N ASP A 28 -1.86 8.96 -9.28
CA ASP A 28 -1.66 8.22 -10.52
C ASP A 28 -2.24 8.97 -11.73
N MET A 29 -3.15 9.92 -11.48
CA MET A 29 -3.76 10.76 -12.51
C MET A 29 -3.43 12.25 -12.32
N GLU A 30 -3.40 12.98 -13.42
CA GLU A 30 -3.27 14.44 -13.39
C GLU A 30 -4.46 15.07 -12.63
N GLY A 31 -4.15 16.00 -11.71
CA GLY A 31 -5.15 16.64 -10.86
C GLY A 31 -5.60 15.81 -9.66
N GLU A 32 -5.15 14.55 -9.52
CA GLU A 32 -5.42 13.75 -8.34
C GLU A 32 -4.57 14.22 -7.14
N ARG A 33 -5.19 14.31 -5.96
CA ARG A 33 -4.45 14.61 -4.72
C ARG A 33 -3.79 13.34 -4.19
N PRO A 34 -2.46 13.34 -3.95
CA PRO A 34 -1.74 12.15 -3.52
C PRO A 34 -2.23 11.66 -2.15
N LEU A 35 -2.34 10.34 -2.02
CA LEU A 35 -2.77 9.67 -0.80
C LEU A 35 -1.82 8.54 -0.43
N VAL A 36 -1.62 8.32 0.87
CA VAL A 36 -0.94 7.13 1.38
C VAL A 36 -2.01 6.08 1.67
N TRP A 37 -1.93 4.96 0.95
CA TRP A 37 -2.89 3.87 1.03
C TRP A 37 -2.52 2.85 2.10
N PHE A 38 -3.54 2.36 2.80
CA PHE A 38 -3.45 1.32 3.82
C PHE A 38 -4.52 0.25 3.57
N SER A 39 -4.31 -0.94 4.12
CA SER A 39 -5.31 -2.01 4.12
C SER A 39 -5.43 -2.66 5.50
N THR A 40 -6.65 -3.10 5.85
CA THR A 40 -6.87 -3.99 7.01
C THR A 40 -6.59 -5.47 6.69
N HIS A 41 -6.17 -5.80 5.45
CA HIS A 41 -5.89 -7.18 5.06
C HIS A 41 -4.89 -7.82 6.04
N PRO A 42 -5.14 -9.05 6.53
CA PRO A 42 -4.44 -9.61 7.69
C PRO A 42 -2.98 -9.99 7.43
N PHE A 43 -2.63 -10.27 6.18
CA PHE A 43 -1.28 -10.75 5.82
C PHE A 43 -0.61 -9.90 4.74
N TRP A 44 -1.12 -9.93 3.50
CA TRP A 44 -0.65 -9.12 2.38
C TRP A 44 -1.83 -8.67 1.53
N GLU A 45 -1.99 -7.37 1.26
CA GLU A 45 -3.06 -6.87 0.40
C GLU A 45 -2.82 -7.30 -1.07
N PRO A 46 -3.71 -8.08 -1.70
CA PRO A 46 -3.45 -8.62 -3.05
C PRO A 46 -3.17 -7.55 -4.11
N THR A 47 -3.79 -6.38 -3.99
CA THR A 47 -3.57 -5.24 -4.91
C THR A 47 -2.21 -4.53 -4.74
N ALA A 48 -1.46 -4.88 -3.68
CA ALA A 48 -0.08 -4.45 -3.50
C ALA A 48 0.91 -5.25 -4.36
N THR A 49 0.55 -6.45 -4.81
CA THR A 49 1.34 -7.24 -5.76
C THR A 49 1.36 -6.55 -7.12
N LYS A 50 2.52 -6.03 -7.53
CA LYS A 50 2.64 -5.32 -8.81
C LYS A 50 2.97 -6.30 -9.94
N PRO A 51 2.42 -6.09 -11.14
CA PRO A 51 2.83 -6.86 -12.30
C PRO A 51 4.26 -6.51 -12.72
N ARG A 52 4.90 -7.41 -13.47
CA ARG A 52 6.22 -7.19 -14.07
C ARG A 52 6.16 -7.08 -15.59
N TRP A 53 7.16 -6.42 -16.15
CA TRP A 53 7.36 -6.38 -17.60
C TRP A 53 8.19 -7.58 -18.06
N ILE A 54 7.67 -8.40 -18.96
CA ILE A 54 8.39 -9.48 -19.64
C ILE A 54 8.26 -9.28 -21.14
N GLY A 55 9.38 -9.06 -21.84
CA GLY A 55 9.38 -8.92 -23.30
C GLY A 55 8.48 -7.79 -23.84
N GLY A 56 8.31 -6.71 -23.06
CA GLY A 56 7.42 -5.60 -23.42
C GLY A 56 5.93 -5.83 -23.13
N LEU A 57 5.57 -6.91 -22.43
CA LEU A 57 4.22 -7.20 -21.96
C LEU A 57 4.15 -7.07 -20.44
N LEU A 58 3.04 -6.50 -19.94
CA LEU A 58 2.75 -6.42 -18.52
C LEU A 58 2.07 -7.72 -18.09
N VAL A 59 2.74 -8.51 -17.25
CA VAL A 59 2.28 -9.84 -16.82
C VAL A 59 1.98 -9.81 -15.32
N PRO A 60 0.81 -10.32 -14.88
CA PRO A 60 0.52 -10.45 -13.45
C PRO A 60 1.53 -11.38 -12.77
N GLN A 61 1.75 -11.16 -11.47
CA GLN A 61 2.61 -12.00 -10.64
C GLN A 61 1.80 -12.59 -9.49
N THR A 62 2.20 -13.76 -9.02
CA THR A 62 1.73 -14.27 -7.73
C THR A 62 2.39 -13.50 -6.59
N PHE A 63 1.83 -13.62 -5.38
CA PHE A 63 2.46 -13.06 -4.19
C PHE A 63 3.85 -13.66 -3.93
N ASP A 64 4.01 -14.98 -4.09
CA ASP A 64 5.28 -15.66 -3.85
C ASP A 64 6.35 -15.17 -4.83
N GLU A 65 6.02 -15.07 -6.13
CA GLU A 65 6.93 -14.52 -7.14
C GLU A 65 7.37 -13.08 -6.81
N TYR A 66 6.41 -12.24 -6.39
CA TYR A 66 6.70 -10.86 -6.00
C TYR A 66 7.57 -10.80 -4.74
N CYS A 67 7.29 -11.64 -3.74
CA CYS A 67 8.04 -11.70 -2.50
C CYS A 67 9.49 -12.17 -2.73
N ASP A 68 9.69 -13.19 -3.56
CA ASP A 68 11.02 -13.71 -3.90
C ASP A 68 11.86 -12.67 -4.65
N GLU A 69 11.23 -11.93 -5.58
CA GLU A 69 11.89 -10.94 -6.42
C GLU A 69 12.20 -9.64 -5.65
N PHE A 70 11.23 -9.14 -4.89
CA PHE A 70 11.30 -7.78 -4.32
C PHE A 70 11.39 -7.71 -2.80
N GLY A 71 11.08 -8.80 -2.07
CA GLY A 71 10.86 -8.77 -0.63
C GLY A 71 9.62 -7.94 -0.25
N CYS A 72 9.03 -8.25 0.91
CA CYS A 72 7.80 -7.62 1.37
C CYS A 72 8.00 -6.93 2.72
N VAL A 73 7.59 -5.66 2.79
CA VAL A 73 7.62 -4.83 4.00
C VAL A 73 6.24 -4.23 4.21
N ARG A 74 5.87 -4.01 5.47
CA ARG A 74 4.67 -3.26 5.81
C ARG A 74 4.92 -2.26 6.93
N PHE A 75 4.19 -1.16 6.87
CA PHE A 75 4.15 -0.15 7.93
C PHE A 75 2.77 -0.14 8.58
N ALA A 76 2.74 -0.35 9.89
CA ALA A 76 1.52 -0.44 10.68
C ALA A 76 1.17 0.90 11.33
N LEU A 77 -0.10 1.28 11.22
CA LEU A 77 -0.72 2.42 11.89
C LEU A 77 -1.92 1.92 12.72
N PRO A 78 -2.24 2.52 13.89
CA PRO A 78 -3.45 2.18 14.61
C PRO A 78 -4.71 2.37 13.74
N ALA A 79 -5.59 1.38 13.69
CA ALA A 79 -6.82 1.47 12.90
C ALA A 79 -7.81 2.53 13.43
N ALA A 80 -7.60 3.01 14.67
CA ALA A 80 -8.36 4.08 15.29
C ALA A 80 -7.83 5.49 14.96
N ASP A 81 -6.80 5.61 14.13
CA ASP A 81 -6.27 6.92 13.72
C ASP A 81 -7.35 7.73 13.00
N GLY A 82 -7.72 8.89 13.58
CA GLY A 82 -8.80 9.74 13.09
C GLY A 82 -8.53 10.38 11.72
N ARG A 83 -7.30 10.31 11.20
CA ARG A 83 -6.93 10.79 9.86
C ARG A 83 -7.34 9.81 8.76
N LEU A 84 -7.61 8.54 9.09
CA LEU A 84 -7.95 7.51 8.12
C LEU A 84 -9.32 7.80 7.47
N MET A 85 -9.31 7.76 6.14
CA MET A 85 -10.51 7.84 5.31
C MET A 85 -10.82 6.46 4.74
N SER A 86 -12.10 6.07 4.74
CA SER A 86 -12.54 4.92 3.97
C SER A 86 -12.32 5.16 2.47
N TRP A 87 -12.15 4.09 1.69
CA TRP A 87 -12.02 4.12 0.23
C TRP A 87 -12.88 5.19 -0.46
N ARG A 88 -14.20 5.20 -0.21
CA ARG A 88 -15.11 6.16 -0.87
C ARG A 88 -14.80 7.61 -0.51
N ARG A 89 -14.45 7.89 0.75
CA ARG A 89 -14.10 9.24 1.23
C ARG A 89 -12.73 9.64 0.68
N ALA A 90 -11.77 8.72 0.67
CA ALA A 90 -10.44 8.88 0.09
C ALA A 90 -10.53 9.21 -1.40
N CYS A 91 -11.26 8.45 -2.22
CA CYS A 91 -11.41 8.73 -3.65
C CYS A 91 -12.06 10.09 -3.91
N LYS A 92 -13.11 10.45 -3.14
CA LYS A 92 -13.74 11.78 -3.24
C LYS A 92 -12.76 12.89 -2.87
N PHE A 93 -11.93 12.67 -1.86
CA PHE A 93 -10.85 13.60 -1.51
C PHE A 93 -9.82 13.65 -2.65
N ALA A 94 -9.28 12.55 -3.12
CA ALA A 94 -8.30 12.51 -4.20
C ALA A 94 -8.81 13.13 -5.51
N GLY A 95 -10.12 13.26 -5.71
CA GLY A 95 -10.69 13.77 -6.96
C GLY A 95 -10.90 12.67 -8.01
N ILE A 96 -10.82 11.41 -7.59
CA ILE A 96 -10.97 10.24 -8.45
C ILE A 96 -12.42 10.16 -8.95
N PRO A 97 -12.65 10.19 -10.28
CA PRO A 97 -13.98 10.10 -10.85
C PRO A 97 -14.70 8.79 -10.50
N LYS A 98 -16.03 8.84 -10.43
CA LYS A 98 -16.86 7.67 -10.07
C LYS A 98 -16.62 6.46 -10.99
N ARG A 99 -16.44 6.69 -12.29
CA ARG A 99 -16.16 5.64 -13.28
C ARG A 99 -14.84 4.94 -12.97
N ASP A 100 -13.79 5.70 -12.71
CA ASP A 100 -12.45 5.17 -12.49
C ASP A 100 -12.39 4.45 -11.14
N ARG A 101 -13.12 4.94 -10.13
CA ARG A 101 -13.33 4.22 -8.87
C ARG A 101 -13.93 2.82 -9.10
N TRP A 102 -14.97 2.70 -9.93
CA TRP A 102 -15.58 1.41 -10.23
C TRP A 102 -14.64 0.47 -10.98
N ALA A 103 -13.85 1.01 -11.92
CA ALA A 103 -12.83 0.22 -12.61
C ALA A 103 -11.79 -0.32 -11.63
N MET A 104 -11.29 0.52 -10.72
CA MET A 104 -10.34 0.09 -9.67
C MET A 104 -10.94 -0.93 -8.70
N GLU A 105 -12.20 -0.75 -8.30
CA GLU A 105 -12.91 -1.73 -7.47
C GLU A 105 -13.00 -3.09 -8.18
N SER A 106 -13.38 -3.12 -9.47
CA SER A 106 -13.46 -4.37 -10.25
C SER A 106 -12.11 -5.06 -10.34
N VAL A 107 -11.09 -4.35 -10.81
CA VAL A 107 -9.73 -4.92 -10.98
C VAL A 107 -9.16 -5.37 -9.63
N GLY A 108 -9.34 -4.58 -8.58
CA GLY A 108 -8.86 -4.94 -7.25
C GLY A 108 -9.57 -6.16 -6.67
N MET A 109 -10.89 -6.29 -6.90
CA MET A 109 -11.65 -7.47 -6.48
C MET A 109 -11.28 -8.72 -7.29
N GLU A 110 -11.03 -8.59 -8.60
CA GLU A 110 -10.52 -9.68 -9.44
C GLU A 110 -9.14 -10.18 -8.97
N ALA A 111 -8.31 -9.29 -8.43
CA ALA A 111 -7.05 -9.63 -7.79
C ALA A 111 -7.21 -10.21 -6.37
N GLY A 112 -8.43 -10.24 -5.81
CA GLY A 112 -8.73 -10.76 -4.47
C GLY A 112 -8.75 -9.71 -3.36
N GLY A 113 -8.61 -8.42 -3.67
CA GLY A 113 -8.72 -7.33 -2.72
C GLY A 113 -10.17 -6.99 -2.35
N ASP A 114 -10.35 -6.22 -1.28
CA ASP A 114 -11.66 -5.77 -0.80
C ASP A 114 -11.66 -4.25 -0.56
N PRO A 115 -12.43 -3.44 -1.33
CA PRO A 115 -12.52 -2.01 -1.14
C PRO A 115 -12.95 -1.54 0.25
N ARG A 116 -13.58 -2.41 1.06
CA ARG A 116 -13.93 -2.10 2.45
C ARG A 116 -12.71 -2.15 3.37
N GLN A 117 -11.65 -2.84 2.97
CA GLN A 117 -10.39 -2.93 3.68
C GLN A 117 -9.44 -1.79 3.31
N TRP A 118 -9.68 -1.10 2.19
CA TRP A 118 -8.81 -0.01 1.74
C TRP A 118 -9.12 1.30 2.45
N LEU A 119 -8.09 1.88 3.05
CA LEU A 119 -8.12 3.17 3.70
C LEU A 119 -7.01 4.06 3.14
N ALA A 120 -7.14 5.36 3.36
CA ALA A 120 -6.07 6.28 3.03
C ALA A 120 -6.00 7.45 3.99
N LEU A 121 -4.84 8.09 4.02
CA LEU A 121 -4.62 9.37 4.68
C LEU A 121 -3.90 10.34 3.75
N VAL A 122 -4.06 11.62 4.06
CA VAL A 122 -3.35 12.71 3.37
C VAL A 122 -1.95 12.78 3.95
N GLY A 123 -0.93 12.58 3.11
CA GLY A 123 0.48 12.51 3.51
C GLY A 123 1.32 13.69 3.02
N PRO A 124 2.58 13.81 3.48
CA PRO A 124 3.41 12.71 3.99
C PRO A 124 3.15 12.28 5.45
N LEU A 125 3.54 11.04 5.78
CA LEU A 125 3.47 10.47 7.13
C LEU A 125 4.87 10.07 7.64
N PRO A 126 5.39 10.71 8.70
CA PRO A 126 6.71 10.38 9.26
C PRO A 126 6.81 8.91 9.70
N LEU A 127 7.96 8.26 9.43
CA LEU A 127 8.18 6.86 9.83
C LEU A 127 8.18 6.67 11.35
N GLY A 128 8.52 7.71 12.12
CA GLY A 128 8.45 7.67 13.58
C GLY A 128 7.04 7.48 14.16
N GLU A 129 5.99 7.66 13.36
CA GLU A 129 4.60 7.37 13.75
C GLU A 129 4.18 5.91 13.47
N LEU A 130 5.05 5.14 12.81
CA LEU A 130 4.72 3.83 12.25
C LEU A 130 5.58 2.73 12.89
N LYS A 131 5.05 1.51 12.90
CA LYS A 131 5.85 0.31 13.16
C LYS A 131 6.14 -0.36 11.84
N ALA A 132 7.41 -0.62 11.54
CA ALA A 132 7.79 -1.32 10.32
C ALA A 132 8.03 -2.81 10.59
N GLU A 133 7.62 -3.64 9.65
CA GLU A 133 7.83 -5.09 9.70
C GLU A 133 8.26 -5.59 8.32
N ARG A 134 9.17 -6.57 8.31
CA ARG A 134 9.63 -7.28 7.11
C ARG A 134 9.10 -8.70 7.13
N LEU A 135 8.74 -9.22 5.97
CA LEU A 135 8.35 -10.63 5.84
C LEU A 135 9.58 -11.51 5.66
N GLU A 136 9.80 -12.42 6.61
CA GLU A 136 10.89 -13.40 6.57
C GLU A 136 10.33 -14.79 6.85
N ASN A 137 10.60 -15.76 5.97
CA ASN A 137 10.14 -17.14 6.10
C ASN A 137 8.62 -17.26 6.38
N GLY A 138 7.79 -16.41 5.76
CA GLY A 138 6.34 -16.39 5.95
C GLY A 138 5.85 -15.69 7.22
N HIS A 139 6.76 -15.07 8.01
CA HIS A 139 6.42 -14.39 9.25
C HIS A 139 6.87 -12.92 9.23
N TRP A 140 6.00 -12.03 9.72
CA TRP A 140 6.33 -10.62 9.87
C TRP A 140 7.25 -10.42 11.08
N GLN A 141 8.45 -9.90 10.85
CA GLN A 141 9.45 -9.57 11.84
C GLN A 141 9.55 -8.05 12.00
N PRO A 142 9.62 -7.51 13.23
CA PRO A 142 9.88 -6.09 13.45
C PRO A 142 11.15 -5.63 12.74
N MET A 143 11.10 -4.44 12.15
CA MET A 143 12.22 -3.81 11.46
C MET A 143 12.47 -2.42 12.07
N GLU A 144 13.73 -2.12 12.37
CA GLU A 144 14.12 -0.79 12.78
C GLU A 144 14.09 0.17 11.59
N VAL A 145 13.48 1.32 11.78
CA VAL A 145 13.44 2.43 10.82
C VAL A 145 14.36 3.53 11.35
N THR A 146 15.62 3.52 10.93
CA THR A 146 16.55 4.61 11.24
C THR A 146 16.31 5.73 10.23
N VAL A 147 15.88 6.89 10.74
CA VAL A 147 15.69 8.14 9.97
C VAL A 147 16.91 9.03 10.14
#